data_AF-A0AA89ARL2-F1
#
_entry.id   AF-A0AA89ARL2-F1
#
_cell.length_a   1.000
_cell.length_b   1.000
_cell.length_c   1.000
_cell.angle_alpha   90.00
_cell.angle_beta   90.00
_cell.angle_gamma   90.00
#
_symmetry.space_group_name_H-M   'P 1'
#
loop_
_entity.id
_entity.type
_entity.pdbx_description
1 polymer ?
#
loop_
_entity_poly.entity_id
_entity_poly.type
_entity_poly.pdbx_seq_one_letter_code
_entity_poly.pdbx_strand_id
1 'polypeptide(L)'
;MKKWEDLTEFKPERIEGPEGTRDGFKFVPFGCERRACPGEGLGMRTINLALGSLLQCFDWERVHNEMIDMTEGTGLSFPKAQPLVTDPPPLQASTEDPDGTIDLQSAFFELIFNILMRMTAGKRY
;
A
#
# COMPACT_ATOMS: atom_id res chain seq x y z
N MET A 1 -26.63 1.43 -9.32
CA MET A 1 -25.36 1.04 -8.68
C MET A 1 -25.58 1.05 -7.18
N LYS A 2 -25.46 -0.11 -6.53
CA LYS A 2 -25.67 -0.23 -5.08
C LYS A 2 -24.44 0.39 -4.39
N LYS A 3 -24.64 1.37 -3.50
CA LYS A 3 -23.54 2.00 -2.77
C LYS A 3 -23.26 1.22 -1.49
N TRP A 4 -22.07 1.39 -0.95
CA TRP A 4 -21.82 0.99 0.42
C TRP A 4 -22.37 2.05 1.38
N GLU A 5 -22.72 1.61 2.59
CA GLU A 5 -23.01 2.51 3.72
C GLU A 5 -21.69 3.05 4.28
N ASP A 6 -21.74 4.18 4.99
CA ASP A 6 -20.59 4.85 5.63
C ASP A 6 -19.37 5.01 4.70
N LEU A 7 -19.59 5.63 3.53
CA LEU A 7 -18.56 5.77 2.48
C LEU A 7 -17.29 6.49 2.93
N THR A 8 -17.39 7.34 3.95
CA THR A 8 -16.26 8.12 4.50
C THR A 8 -15.53 7.38 5.63
N GLU A 9 -16.03 6.22 6.06
CA GLU A 9 -15.43 5.44 7.15
C GLU A 9 -14.54 4.33 6.58
N PHE A 10 -13.35 4.22 7.15
CA PHE A 10 -12.43 3.13 6.86
C PHE A 10 -12.85 1.86 7.64
N LYS A 11 -13.43 0.88 6.93
CA LYS A 11 -13.93 -0.39 7.48
C LYS A 11 -13.34 -1.57 6.69
N PRO A 12 -12.15 -2.09 7.04
CA PRO A 12 -11.49 -3.13 6.25
C PRO A 12 -12.33 -4.42 6.13
N GLU A 13 -13.13 -4.75 7.14
CA GLU A 13 -13.97 -5.96 7.20
C GLU A 13 -15.03 -6.03 6.09
N ARG A 14 -15.35 -4.88 5.47
CA ARG A 14 -16.33 -4.79 4.38
C ARG A 14 -15.97 -5.67 3.17
N ILE A 15 -14.67 -5.97 2.99
CA ILE A 15 -14.18 -6.75 1.85
C ILE A 15 -14.24 -8.26 2.10
N GLU A 16 -14.45 -8.69 3.34
CA GLU A 16 -14.52 -10.11 3.73
C GLU A 16 -15.93 -10.70 3.50
N GLY A 17 -16.94 -9.85 3.36
CA GLY A 17 -18.32 -10.25 3.13
C GLY A 17 -18.71 -10.39 1.64
N PRO A 18 -19.97 -10.79 1.37
CA PRO A 18 -20.52 -10.87 0.01
C PRO A 18 -20.63 -9.51 -0.70
N GLU A 19 -20.37 -8.41 0.02
CA GLU A 19 -20.27 -7.06 -0.55
C GLU A 19 -18.85 -6.68 -0.99
N GLY A 20 -17.86 -7.48 -0.60
CA GLY A 20 -16.46 -7.37 -0.97
C GLY A 20 -16.09 -8.17 -2.23
N THR A 21 -16.89 -9.19 -2.55
CA THR A 21 -16.82 -9.84 -3.87
C THR A 21 -17.29 -8.86 -4.95
N ARG A 22 -16.81 -9.06 -6.19
CA ARG A 22 -17.26 -8.28 -7.36
C ARG A 22 -18.77 -8.40 -7.63
N ASP A 23 -19.46 -9.27 -6.87
CA ASP A 23 -20.91 -9.41 -6.83
C ASP A 23 -21.56 -8.09 -6.38
N GLY A 24 -22.01 -7.31 -7.36
CA GLY A 24 -22.73 -6.07 -7.16
C GLY A 24 -21.97 -4.80 -7.56
N PHE A 25 -20.73 -4.93 -8.06
CA PHE A 25 -19.93 -3.82 -8.59
C PHE A 25 -19.82 -2.61 -7.64
N LYS A 26 -19.85 -2.86 -6.32
CA LYS A 26 -19.76 -1.79 -5.32
C LYS A 26 -18.35 -1.22 -5.21
N PHE A 27 -17.34 -2.03 -5.50
CA PHE A 27 -15.93 -1.66 -5.47
C PHE A 27 -15.16 -2.31 -6.63
N VAL A 28 -14.59 -1.49 -7.51
CA VAL A 28 -13.91 -1.92 -8.74
C VAL A 28 -12.68 -1.03 -9.04
N PRO A 29 -11.68 -0.96 -8.14
CA PRO A 29 -10.51 -0.08 -8.31
C PRO A 29 -9.69 -0.40 -9.57
N PHE A 30 -9.71 -1.67 -10.01
CA PHE A 30 -9.09 -2.13 -11.25
C PHE A 30 -10.08 -2.23 -12.42
N GLY A 31 -11.26 -1.64 -12.31
CA GLY A 31 -12.31 -1.74 -13.32
C GLY A 31 -13.00 -3.10 -13.38
N CYS A 32 -13.80 -3.31 -14.43
CA CYS A 32 -14.46 -4.59 -14.61
C CYS A 32 -14.61 -5.09 -16.04
N GLU A 33 -14.87 -6.40 -16.15
CA GLU A 33 -15.10 -7.10 -17.41
C GLU A 33 -13.98 -6.87 -18.45
N ARG A 34 -14.34 -6.57 -19.70
CA ARG A 34 -13.41 -6.46 -20.84
C ARG A 34 -12.42 -5.29 -20.74
N ARG A 35 -12.69 -4.32 -19.86
CA ARG A 35 -11.82 -3.17 -19.61
C ARG A 35 -11.20 -3.19 -18.20
N ALA A 36 -11.21 -4.35 -17.54
CA ALA A 36 -10.47 -4.53 -16.31
C ALA A 36 -8.96 -4.32 -16.55
N CYS A 37 -8.27 -3.74 -15.58
CA CYS A 37 -6.83 -3.53 -15.61
C CYS A 37 -6.14 -4.90 -15.68
N PRO A 38 -5.37 -5.20 -16.74
CA PRO A 38 -4.65 -6.47 -16.84
C PRO A 38 -3.56 -6.62 -15.76
N GLY A 39 -3.20 -5.51 -15.10
CA GLY A 39 -2.23 -5.46 -14.00
C GLY A 39 -2.82 -5.72 -12.60
N GLU A 40 -4.12 -5.98 -12.44
CA GLU A 40 -4.77 -6.20 -11.13
C GLU A 40 -4.01 -7.21 -10.26
N GLY A 41 -3.70 -8.39 -10.82
CA GLY A 41 -3.01 -9.45 -10.08
C GLY A 41 -1.59 -9.07 -9.65
N LEU A 42 -0.89 -8.26 -10.45
CA LEU A 42 0.45 -7.76 -10.08
C LEU A 42 0.33 -6.68 -9.00
N GLY A 43 -0.54 -5.70 -9.20
CA GLY A 43 -0.76 -4.60 -8.24
C GLY A 43 -1.13 -5.12 -6.86
N MET A 44 -2.06 -6.07 -6.76
CA MET A 44 -2.46 -6.66 -5.49
C MET A 44 -1.31 -7.40 -4.79
N ARG A 45 -0.51 -8.18 -5.53
CA ARG A 45 0.66 -8.89 -4.95
C ARG A 45 1.70 -7.90 -4.44
N THR A 46 1.98 -6.86 -5.22
CA THR A 46 2.93 -5.83 -4.86
C THR A 46 2.50 -5.07 -3.60
N ILE A 47 1.24 -4.63 -3.54
CA ILE A 47 0.68 -3.91 -2.38
C ILE A 47 0.68 -4.82 -1.14
N ASN A 48 0.21 -6.06 -1.27
CA ASN A 48 0.16 -6.99 -0.14
C ASN A 48 1.55 -7.31 0.42
N LEU A 49 2.54 -7.47 -0.46
CA LEU A 49 3.91 -7.74 -0.04
C LEU A 49 4.55 -6.51 0.61
N ALA A 50 4.39 -5.32 0.01
CA ALA A 50 4.87 -4.09 0.60
C ALA A 50 4.25 -3.84 1.98
N LEU A 51 2.92 -3.96 2.09
CA LEU A 51 2.20 -3.80 3.36
C LEU A 51 2.63 -4.85 4.39
N GLY A 52 2.77 -6.12 3.99
CA GLY A 52 3.23 -7.19 4.88
C GLY A 52 4.64 -6.94 5.41
N SER A 53 5.57 -6.52 4.54
CA SER A 53 6.92 -6.14 4.96
C SER A 53 6.92 -4.93 5.89
N LEU A 54 6.13 -3.91 5.60
CA LEU A 54 5.96 -2.73 6.43
C LEU A 54 5.43 -3.09 7.84
N LEU A 55 4.41 -3.94 7.92
CA LEU A 55 3.86 -4.40 9.20
C LEU A 55 4.83 -5.29 10.00
N GLN A 56 5.68 -6.05 9.33
CA GLN A 56 6.64 -6.95 9.99
C GLN A 56 7.93 -6.25 10.44
N CYS A 57 8.38 -5.24 9.69
CA CYS A 57 9.71 -4.65 9.89
C CYS A 57 9.69 -3.36 10.72
N PHE A 58 8.53 -2.73 10.92
CA PHE A 58 8.40 -1.44 11.59
C PHE A 58 7.44 -1.51 12.76
N ASP A 59 7.80 -0.83 13.85
CA ASP A 59 6.87 -0.49 14.92
C ASP A 59 6.14 0.80 14.53
N TRP A 60 4.81 0.76 14.55
CA TRP A 60 3.96 1.84 14.05
C TRP A 60 3.49 2.71 15.20
N GLU A 61 4.15 3.85 15.37
CA GLU A 61 3.72 4.90 16.27
C GLU A 61 3.55 6.22 15.51
N ARG A 62 2.70 7.11 16.02
CA ARG A 62 2.58 8.43 15.43
C ARG A 62 3.75 9.28 15.92
N VAL A 63 4.46 9.91 14.98
CA VAL A 63 5.56 10.84 15.29
C VAL A 63 5.09 11.98 16.19
N HIS A 64 3.83 12.41 16.03
CA HIS A 64 3.17 13.41 16.86
C HIS A 64 1.86 12.85 17.42
N ASN A 65 1.39 13.39 18.53
CA ASN A 65 0.12 12.96 19.15
C ASN A 65 -1.13 13.40 18.36
N GLU A 66 -0.93 14.03 17.19
CA GLU A 66 -1.97 14.53 16.31
C GLU A 66 -2.53 13.42 15.41
N MET A 67 -3.68 13.68 14.78
CA MET A 67 -4.21 12.77 13.76
C MET A 67 -3.43 12.95 12.45
N ILE A 68 -3.21 11.83 11.75
CA ILE A 68 -2.57 11.86 10.43
C ILE A 68 -3.52 12.58 9.46
N ASP A 69 -3.01 13.63 8.82
CA ASP A 69 -3.74 14.33 7.76
C ASP A 69 -3.93 13.42 6.55
N MET A 70 -5.18 13.08 6.23
CA MET A 70 -5.58 12.25 5.09
C MET A 70 -6.10 13.09 3.91
N THR A 71 -5.87 14.41 3.91
CA THR A 71 -6.29 15.28 2.82
C THR A 71 -5.69 14.81 1.49
N GLU A 72 -6.54 14.78 0.46
CA GLU A 72 -6.17 14.38 -0.89
C GLU A 72 -5.36 15.50 -1.56
N GLY A 73 -4.23 15.13 -2.15
CA GLY A 73 -3.37 16.00 -2.95
C GLY A 73 -3.79 16.00 -4.41
N THR A 74 -3.22 16.92 -5.18
CA THR A 74 -3.53 17.06 -6.60
C THR A 74 -2.78 16.01 -7.44
N GLY A 75 -3.50 15.22 -8.25
CA GLY A 75 -2.88 14.29 -9.20
C GLY A 75 -3.86 13.24 -9.72
N LEU A 76 -3.47 12.53 -10.80
CA LEU A 76 -4.30 11.48 -11.42
C LEU A 76 -4.49 10.26 -10.51
N SER A 77 -3.55 10.02 -9.61
CA SER A 77 -3.51 8.87 -8.70
C SER A 77 -4.06 9.17 -7.31
N PHE A 78 -4.72 10.32 -7.11
CA PHE A 78 -5.25 10.76 -5.81
C PHE A 78 -4.22 10.59 -4.67
N PRO A 79 -3.01 11.21 -4.79
CA PRO A 79 -1.98 11.07 -3.76
C PRO A 79 -2.41 11.76 -2.47
N LYS A 80 -1.74 11.47 -1.35
CA LYS A 80 -1.92 12.26 -0.12
C LYS A 80 -1.31 13.65 -0.29
N ALA A 81 -1.95 14.68 0.25
CA ALA A 81 -1.47 16.07 0.15
C ALA A 81 -0.13 16.27 0.87
N GLN A 82 0.01 15.62 2.03
CA GLN A 82 1.26 15.54 2.78
C GLN A 82 1.78 14.11 2.72
N PRO A 83 3.08 13.84 2.49
CA PRO A 83 3.64 12.50 2.63
C PRO A 83 3.44 11.93 4.03
N LEU A 84 3.43 10.60 4.16
CA LEU A 84 3.56 9.93 5.46
C LEU A 84 5.05 9.84 5.82
N VAL A 85 5.37 10.11 7.09
CA VAL A 85 6.72 10.03 7.65
C VAL A 85 6.68 9.11 8.85
N THR A 86 7.72 8.30 9.02
CA THR A 86 7.85 7.33 10.12
C THR A 86 9.19 7.54 10.83
N ASP A 87 9.17 7.60 12.16
CA ASP A 87 10.32 7.47 13.07
C ASP A 87 9.96 6.35 14.06
N PRO A 88 10.85 5.42 14.48
CA PRO A 88 12.28 5.25 14.20
C PRO A 88 12.58 4.22 13.08
N PRO A 89 13.86 3.95 12.72
CA PRO A 89 14.24 2.99 11.68
C PRO A 89 13.69 1.56 11.89
N PRO A 90 13.56 0.76 10.81
CA PRO A 90 13.06 -0.60 10.88
C PRO A 90 13.94 -1.43 11.79
N LEU A 91 13.31 -2.37 12.49
CA LEU A 91 13.91 -3.25 13.51
C LEU A 91 15.13 -4.06 13.04
N GLN A 92 15.49 -4.01 11.75
CA GLN A 92 16.62 -4.75 11.15
C GLN A 92 17.60 -3.89 10.33
N ALA A 93 17.47 -2.56 10.26
CA ALA A 93 18.44 -1.71 9.56
C ALA A 93 19.59 -1.30 10.50
N SER A 94 20.56 -2.21 10.68
CA SER A 94 21.90 -1.81 11.11
C SER A 94 22.67 -1.30 9.91
N THR A 95 22.50 -0.03 9.55
CA THR A 95 23.52 0.75 8.81
C THR A 95 23.54 2.18 9.33
N GLU A 96 24.75 2.62 9.60
CA GLU A 96 25.14 3.89 10.21
C GLU A 96 24.87 5.05 9.25
N ASP A 97 23.75 5.76 9.39
CA ASP A 97 23.51 7.06 8.75
C ASP A 97 23.14 8.10 9.82
N PRO A 98 23.84 9.24 9.90
CA PRO A 98 23.70 10.21 11.00
C PRO A 98 22.41 11.06 10.96
N ASP A 99 21.62 10.97 9.89
CA ASP A 99 20.26 11.50 9.81
C ASP A 99 19.30 10.31 9.65
N GLY A 100 18.72 9.82 10.75
CA GLY A 100 17.90 8.61 10.83
C GLY A 100 16.55 8.67 10.11
N THR A 101 16.41 9.50 9.07
CA THR A 101 15.18 9.62 8.28
C THR A 101 15.24 8.65 7.09
N ILE A 102 14.46 7.57 7.15
CA ILE A 102 14.37 6.63 6.02
C ILE A 102 13.33 7.15 5.04
N ASP A 103 13.79 7.43 3.82
CA ASP A 103 12.90 7.73 2.71
C ASP A 103 12.12 6.46 2.30
N LEU A 104 10.82 6.47 2.61
CA LEU A 104 9.90 5.40 2.25
C LEU A 104 9.86 5.14 0.74
N GLN A 105 10.17 6.13 -0.11
CA GLN A 105 10.26 5.92 -1.55
C GLN A 105 11.46 5.04 -1.92
N SER A 106 12.62 5.31 -1.31
CA SER A 106 13.83 4.53 -1.49
C SER A 106 13.69 3.11 -0.93
N ALA A 107 13.09 2.95 0.26
CA ALA A 107 12.82 1.64 0.85
C ALA A 107 11.82 0.82 0.02
N PHE A 108 10.77 1.47 -0.51
CA PHE A 108 9.83 0.84 -1.43
C PHE A 108 10.51 0.44 -2.74
N PHE A 109 11.36 1.29 -3.32
CA PHE A 109 12.10 0.99 -4.54
C PHE A 109 13.03 -0.21 -4.35
N GLU A 110 13.79 -0.26 -3.25
CA GLU A 110 14.66 -1.38 -2.93
C GLU A 110 13.87 -2.68 -2.71
N LEU A 111 12.72 -2.62 -2.05
CA LEU A 111 11.85 -3.78 -1.88
C LEU A 111 11.33 -4.28 -3.24
N ILE A 112 10.81 -3.38 -4.08
CA ILE A 112 10.33 -3.69 -5.43
C ILE A 112 11.44 -4.26 -6.31
N PHE A 113 12.64 -3.67 -6.27
CA PHE A 113 13.80 -4.12 -7.01
C PHE A 113 14.21 -5.52 -6.55
N ASN A 114 14.30 -5.77 -5.24
CA ASN A 114 14.61 -7.10 -4.69
C ASN A 114 13.56 -8.15 -5.08
N ILE A 115 12.27 -7.79 -5.11
CA ILE A 115 11.19 -8.69 -5.56
C ILE A 115 11.32 -8.97 -7.06
N LEU A 116 11.53 -7.93 -7.88
CA LEU A 116 11.68 -8.06 -9.32
C LEU A 116 12.90 -8.94 -9.65
N MET A 117 14.02 -8.72 -8.97
CA MET A 117 15.24 -9.51 -9.11
C MET A 117 15.03 -10.96 -8.66
N ARG A 118 14.25 -11.23 -7.61
CA ARG A 118 13.87 -12.60 -7.22
C ARG A 118 12.92 -13.26 -8.23
N MET A 119 12.02 -12.49 -8.84
CA MET A 119 11.12 -12.98 -9.88
C MET A 119 11.81 -13.26 -11.22
N THR A 120 12.83 -12.48 -11.58
CA THR A 120 13.64 -12.71 -12.79
C THR A 120 14.70 -13.79 -12.57
N ALA A 121 15.31 -13.88 -11.39
CA ALA A 121 16.27 -14.93 -11.04
C ALA A 121 15.59 -16.30 -10.75
N GLY A 122 14.33 -16.30 -10.31
CA GLY A 122 13.52 -17.50 -10.07
C GLY A 122 12.96 -18.16 -11.33
N LYS A 123 13.07 -17.51 -12.51
CA LYS A 123 12.89 -18.16 -13.82
C LYS A 123 14.22 -18.70 -14.32
N ARG A 124 14.79 -19.67 -13.60
CA ARG A 124 15.69 -20.65 -14.23
C ARG A 124 14.81 -21.70 -14.89
N TYR A 125 15.03 -21.88 -16.19
CA TYR A 125 14.62 -23.04 -16.98
C TYR A 125 15.01 -24.34 -16.29
#